data_AF-A0A9X2K7Y5-F1
#
_entry.id   AF-A0A9X2K7Y5-F1
#
_cell.length_a   1.000
_cell.length_b   1.000
_cell.length_c   1.000
_cell.angle_alpha   90.00
_cell.angle_beta   90.00
_cell.angle_gamma   90.00
#
_symmetry.space_group_name_H-M   'P 1'
#
loop_
_entity.id
_entity.type
_entity.pdbx_description
1 polymer ?
#
loop_
_entity_poly.entity_id
_entity_poly.type
_entity_poly.pdbx_seq_one_letter_code
_entity_poly.pdbx_strand_id
1 'polypeptide(L)'
;MYRAEISAAALTISARASGGAVGHRDARYLLVELHLGAEPRAKELVGALAPWSVGRLLSLMGHGRDAGPEQVRSAYDPADLERLTALKAVHDPRGAFGITFRLP
;
A
#
# COMPACT_ATOMS: atom_id res chain seq x y z
N MET A 1 23.02 -18.87 -33.08
CA MET A 1 21.58 -18.70 -32.76
C MET A 1 21.38 -19.24 -31.34
N TYR A 2 21.51 -18.40 -30.31
CA TYR A 2 21.50 -18.81 -28.90
C TYR A 2 20.11 -18.54 -28.32
N ARG A 3 19.36 -19.58 -27.94
CA ARG A 3 18.11 -19.45 -27.17
C ARG A 3 18.48 -19.48 -25.69
N ALA A 4 18.14 -18.43 -24.96
CA ALA A 4 18.15 -18.45 -23.50
C ALA A 4 16.76 -18.83 -23.01
N GLU A 5 16.62 -20.02 -22.42
CA GLU A 5 15.45 -20.42 -21.67
C GLU A 5 15.56 -19.83 -20.26
N ILE A 6 14.71 -18.86 -19.92
CA ILE A 6 14.57 -18.38 -18.55
C ILE A 6 13.59 -19.32 -17.86
N SER A 7 14.13 -20.30 -17.13
CA SER A 7 13.36 -21.11 -16.19
C SER A 7 13.01 -20.23 -14.98
N ALA A 8 11.75 -19.81 -14.92
CA ALA A 8 11.19 -19.16 -13.74
C ALA A 8 10.93 -20.23 -12.67
N ALA A 9 11.95 -20.57 -11.89
CA ALA A 9 11.74 -21.22 -10.61
C ALA A 9 10.86 -20.31 -9.77
N ALA A 10 9.67 -20.79 -9.41
CA ALA A 10 8.77 -20.12 -8.48
C ALA A 10 9.50 -19.97 -7.13
N LEU A 11 10.13 -18.81 -6.93
CA LEU A 11 10.64 -18.41 -5.64
C LEU A 11 9.41 -18.12 -4.78
N THR A 12 8.92 -19.11 -4.05
CA THR A 12 7.97 -18.87 -2.96
C THR A 12 8.70 -18.05 -1.92
N ILE A 13 8.64 -16.73 -2.06
CA ILE A 13 9.01 -15.79 -1.01
C ILE A 13 7.92 -15.97 0.05
N SER A 14 8.19 -16.83 1.03
CA SER A 14 7.44 -16.81 2.28
C SER A 14 7.74 -15.44 2.90
N ALA A 15 6.80 -14.50 2.74
CA ALA A 15 6.80 -13.27 3.50
C ALA A 15 6.81 -13.67 4.98
N ARG A 16 7.99 -13.61 5.62
CA ARG A 16 8.02 -13.63 7.07
C ARG A 16 7.07 -12.53 7.51
N ALA A 17 6.11 -12.88 8.37
CA ALA A 17 5.30 -11.90 9.10
C ALA A 17 6.28 -10.90 9.69
N SER A 18 6.40 -9.74 9.03
CA SER A 18 7.28 -8.71 9.50
C SER A 18 6.68 -8.27 10.83
N GLY A 19 7.48 -8.04 11.86
CA GLY A 19 6.97 -7.68 13.19
C GLY A 19 6.17 -6.35 13.25
N GLY A 20 5.77 -5.76 12.11
CA GLY A 20 4.98 -4.55 12.02
C GLY A 20 4.06 -4.52 10.80
N ALA A 21 3.13 -3.57 10.79
CA ALA A 21 2.05 -3.47 9.80
C ALA A 21 2.40 -2.67 8.54
N VAL A 22 3.65 -2.77 8.07
CA VAL A 22 4.08 -2.11 6.84
C VAL A 22 3.88 -3.08 5.70
N GLY A 23 2.91 -2.81 4.81
CA GLY A 23 2.61 -3.65 3.65
C GLY A 23 3.67 -3.54 2.55
N HIS A 24 3.59 -4.46 1.57
CA HIS A 24 4.39 -4.45 0.34
C HIS A 24 5.92 -4.48 0.54
N ARG A 25 6.41 -5.12 1.62
CA ARG A 25 7.86 -5.18 1.91
C ARG A 25 8.68 -5.97 0.90
N ASP A 26 8.01 -6.82 0.12
CA ASP A 26 8.58 -7.59 -0.97
C ASP A 26 8.60 -6.81 -2.30
N ALA A 27 7.93 -5.66 -2.38
CA ALA A 27 7.99 -4.79 -3.54
C ALA A 27 9.43 -4.32 -3.80
N ARG A 28 9.88 -4.49 -5.04
CA ARG A 28 11.26 -4.14 -5.46
C ARG A 28 11.43 -2.66 -5.77
N TYR A 29 10.34 -1.96 -6.05
CA TYR A 29 10.34 -0.58 -6.52
C TYR A 29 9.27 0.22 -5.79
N LEU A 30 9.60 1.48 -5.50
CA LEU A 30 8.67 2.49 -5.00
C LEU A 30 8.67 3.63 -6.02
N LEU A 31 7.48 4.00 -6.51
CA LEU A 31 7.29 5.18 -7.33
C LEU A 31 6.63 6.29 -6.51
N VAL A 32 7.17 7.49 -6.60
CA VAL A 32 6.65 8.68 -5.94
C VAL A 32 6.61 9.81 -6.96
N GLU A 33 5.44 10.42 -7.12
CA GLU A 33 5.28 11.65 -7.88
C GLU A 33 5.14 12.80 -6.89
N LEU A 34 6.05 13.77 -6.97
CA LEU A 34 6.06 14.95 -6.11
C LEU A 34 5.84 16.19 -6.97
N HIS A 35 4.80 16.96 -6.67
CA HIS A 35 4.50 18.22 -7.35
C HIS A 35 4.84 19.39 -6.42
N LEU A 36 5.60 20.35 -6.93
CA LEU A 36 5.88 21.61 -6.25
C LEU A 36 5.20 22.74 -7.04
N GLY A 37 4.02 23.17 -6.60
CA GLY A 37 3.31 24.33 -7.16
C GLY A 37 2.61 24.12 -8.51
N ALA A 38 2.52 22.89 -9.02
CA ALA A 38 1.78 22.54 -10.24
C ALA A 38 0.54 21.71 -9.93
N GLU A 39 -0.47 21.78 -10.82
CA GLU A 39 -1.68 20.95 -10.73
C GLU A 39 -1.30 19.46 -10.83
N PRO A 40 -1.74 18.62 -9.87
CA PRO A 40 -1.34 17.23 -9.80
C PRO A 40 -1.93 16.40 -10.95
N ARG A 41 -1.05 15.70 -11.68
CA ARG A 41 -1.44 14.67 -12.69
C ARG A 41 -1.40 13.25 -12.14
N ALA A 42 -1.24 13.11 -10.82
CA ALA A 42 -1.09 11.84 -10.12
C ALA A 42 -2.14 10.77 -10.45
N LYS A 43 -3.38 11.16 -10.77
CA LYS A 43 -4.43 10.19 -11.15
C LYS A 43 -4.12 9.46 -12.46
N GLU A 44 -3.58 10.15 -13.46
CA GLU A 44 -3.26 9.54 -14.76
C GLU A 44 -2.10 8.57 -14.64
N LEU A 45 -1.02 8.96 -13.97
CA LEU A 45 0.16 8.11 -13.78
C LEU A 45 -0.16 6.86 -12.94
N VAL A 46 -0.88 7.02 -11.82
CA VAL A 46 -1.31 5.89 -10.99
C VAL A 46 -2.21 4.94 -11.79
N GLY A 47 -3.14 5.48 -12.58
CA GLY A 47 -4.02 4.68 -13.43
C GLY A 47 -3.25 3.89 -14.49
N ALA A 48 -2.29 4.53 -15.16
CA ALA A 48 -1.45 3.87 -16.16
C ALA A 48 -0.61 2.72 -15.58
N LEU A 49 -0.18 2.84 -14.32
CA LEU A 49 0.70 1.86 -13.67
C LEU A 49 -0.03 0.80 -12.84
N ALA A 50 -1.36 0.88 -12.73
CA ALA A 50 -2.16 -0.04 -11.93
C ALA A 50 -1.89 -1.54 -12.23
N PRO A 51 -1.69 -1.99 -13.49
CA PRO A 51 -1.42 -3.40 -13.79
C PRO A 51 -0.10 -3.95 -13.21
N TRP A 52 0.86 -3.07 -12.90
CA TRP A 52 2.17 -3.44 -12.33
C TRP A 52 2.32 -3.05 -10.86
N SER A 53 1.28 -2.46 -10.27
CA SER A 53 1.30 -1.97 -8.89
C SER A 53 0.74 -3.03 -7.95
N VAL A 54 1.43 -3.28 -6.84
CA VAL A 54 0.96 -4.18 -5.77
C VAL A 54 0.21 -3.45 -4.66
N GLY A 55 0.37 -2.13 -4.56
CA GLY A 55 -0.35 -1.29 -3.60
C GLY A 55 0.31 0.07 -3.39
N ARG A 56 0.15 0.63 -2.18
CA ARG A 56 0.60 1.99 -1.85
C ARG A 56 1.39 2.02 -0.55
N LEU A 57 2.26 3.02 -0.40
CA LEU A 57 2.92 3.30 0.88
C LEU A 57 2.11 4.37 1.63
N LEU A 58 1.57 4.01 2.80
CA LEU A 58 0.67 4.86 3.60
C LEU A 58 1.19 6.29 3.79
N SER A 59 2.48 6.44 4.13
CA SER A 59 3.09 7.75 4.41
C SER A 59 3.21 8.66 3.19
N LEU A 60 3.06 8.14 1.97
CA LEU A 60 3.17 8.87 0.71
C LEU A 60 1.83 9.02 -0.02
N MET A 61 0.73 8.58 0.59
CA MET A 61 -0.60 8.71 0.00
C MET A 61 -1.17 10.13 0.09
N GLY A 62 -0.53 11.02 0.86
CA GLY A 62 -1.01 12.38 1.06
C GLY A 62 -2.25 12.42 1.94
N HIS A 63 -3.36 12.90 1.37
CA HIS A 63 -4.58 13.33 2.08
C HIS A 63 -5.15 12.28 3.06
N GLY A 64 -4.79 12.40 4.34
CA GLY A 64 -5.15 11.46 5.41
C GLY A 64 -6.64 11.12 5.48
N ARG A 65 -7.45 12.05 6.02
CA ARG A 65 -8.90 11.84 6.19
C ARG A 65 -9.70 11.80 4.88
N ASP A 66 -9.15 12.34 3.80
CA ASP A 66 -9.82 12.42 2.49
C ASP A 66 -9.49 11.21 1.59
N ALA A 67 -8.61 10.31 2.04
CA ALA A 67 -8.35 9.05 1.36
C ALA A 67 -9.60 8.17 1.40
N GLY A 68 -9.96 7.62 0.23
CA GLY A 68 -11.07 6.67 0.14
C GLY A 68 -10.74 5.34 0.84
N PRO A 69 -11.74 4.59 1.32
CA PRO A 69 -11.53 3.31 2.01
C PRO A 69 -10.65 2.33 1.21
N GLU A 70 -10.89 2.18 -0.09
CA GLU A 70 -10.09 1.29 -0.93
C GLU A 70 -8.62 1.73 -1.07
N GLN A 71 -8.37 3.04 -1.06
CA GLN A 71 -7.00 3.55 -1.06
C GLN A 71 -6.29 3.16 0.23
N VAL A 72 -6.95 3.30 1.38
CA VAL A 72 -6.38 2.90 2.68
C VAL A 72 -6.14 1.39 2.73
N ARG A 73 -7.07 0.57 2.23
CA ARG A 73 -6.89 -0.89 2.16
C ARG A 73 -5.67 -1.28 1.32
N SER A 74 -5.43 -0.61 0.20
CA SER A 74 -4.29 -0.89 -0.67
C SER A 74 -2.91 -0.64 -0.04
N ALA A 75 -2.85 0.00 1.13
CA ALA A 75 -1.60 0.27 1.83
C ALA A 75 -1.12 -0.87 2.76
N TYR A 76 -1.99 -1.86 3.01
CA TYR A 76 -1.74 -2.92 3.97
C TYR A 76 -1.88 -4.29 3.31
N ASP A 77 -1.13 -5.26 3.83
CA ASP A 77 -1.43 -6.65 3.56
C ASP A 77 -2.77 -7.01 4.25
N PRO A 78 -3.62 -7.87 3.66
CA PRO A 78 -4.96 -8.15 4.20
C PRO A 78 -4.97 -8.61 5.66
N ALA A 79 -4.03 -9.48 6.05
CA ALA A 79 -3.92 -9.98 7.41
C ALA A 79 -3.56 -8.89 8.44
N ASP A 80 -2.71 -7.93 8.04
CA ASP A 80 -2.38 -6.79 8.89
C ASP A 80 -3.54 -5.81 9.00
N LEU A 81 -4.27 -5.57 7.90
CA LEU A 81 -5.45 -4.73 7.91
C LEU A 81 -6.51 -5.28 8.89
N GLU A 82 -6.80 -6.58 8.83
CA GLU A 82 -7.73 -7.25 9.75
C GLU A 82 -7.28 -7.09 11.21
N ARG A 83 -6.01 -7.39 11.49
CA ARG A 83 -5.43 -7.25 12.84
C ARG A 83 -5.50 -5.80 13.34
N LEU A 84 -5.20 -4.83 12.50
CA LEU A 84 -5.24 -3.40 12.85
C LEU A 84 -6.67 -2.93 13.11
N THR A 85 -7.65 -3.35 12.30
CA THR A 85 -9.07 -3.03 12.53
C THR A 85 -9.54 -3.60 13.87
N ALA A 86 -9.17 -4.84 14.21
CA ALA A 86 -9.48 -5.43 15.51
C ALA A 86 -8.86 -4.63 16.68
N LEU A 87 -7.57 -4.26 16.56
CA LEU A 87 -6.90 -3.44 17.58
C LEU A 87 -7.52 -2.04 17.71
N LYS A 88 -7.92 -1.42 16.59
CA LYS A 88 -8.60 -0.13 16.57
C LYS A 88 -9.93 -0.17 17.32
N ALA A 89 -10.69 -1.26 17.19
CA ALA A 89 -11.95 -1.44 17.90
C ALA A 89 -11.76 -1.56 19.43
N VAL A 90 -10.64 -2.15 19.89
CA VAL A 90 -10.32 -2.27 21.31
C VAL A 90 -9.80 -0.96 21.89
N HIS A 91 -8.88 -0.30 21.20
CA HIS A 91 -8.12 0.83 21.75
C HIS A 91 -8.68 2.20 21.39
N ASP A 92 -9.41 2.33 20.28
CA ASP A 92 -10.07 3.57 19.88
C ASP A 92 -11.48 3.32 19.30
N PRO A 93 -12.40 2.73 20.09
CA PRO A 93 -13.76 2.41 19.67
C PRO A 93 -14.60 3.64 19.30
N ARG A 94 -14.25 4.82 19.82
CA ARG A 94 -14.96 6.07 19.54
C ARG A 94 -14.33 6.89 18.41
N GLY A 95 -13.22 6.43 17.85
CA GLY A 95 -12.55 7.11 16.73
C GLY A 95 -11.95 8.47 17.11
N ALA A 96 -11.44 8.62 18.33
CA ALA A 96 -10.77 9.82 18.81
C ALA A 96 -9.55 10.19 17.92
N PHE A 97 -8.87 9.19 17.35
CA PHE A 97 -7.77 9.38 16.40
C PHE A 97 -8.25 9.30 14.95
N GLY A 98 -9.11 10.25 14.55
CA GLY A 98 -9.75 10.28 13.23
C GLY A 98 -9.10 11.20 12.19
N ILE A 99 -8.02 11.90 12.54
CA ILE A 99 -7.33 12.85 11.64
C ILE A 99 -6.38 12.16 10.65
N THR A 100 -6.05 10.89 10.90
CA THR A 100 -5.21 10.05 10.04
C THR A 100 -6.07 9.27 9.04
N PHE A 101 -5.46 8.34 8.29
CA PHE A 101 -6.18 7.37 7.48
C PHE A 101 -7.13 6.55 8.35
N ARG A 102 -8.42 6.58 8.01
CA ARG A 102 -9.44 5.79 8.70
C ARG A 102 -9.32 4.34 8.23
N LEU A 103 -9.06 3.44 9.17
CA LEU A 103 -9.19 2.01 8.92
C LEU A 103 -10.67 1.68 8.62
N PRO A 104 -10.94 0.83 7.63
CA PRO A 104 -12.29 0.41 7.26
C PRO A 104 -13.02 -0.34 8.38
#